data_AF-A0A0P1NZK1-F1
#
_entry.id   AF-A0A0P1NZK1-F1
#
_cell.length_a   1.000
_cell.length_b   1.000
_cell.length_c   1.000
_cell.angle_alpha   90.00
_cell.angle_beta   90.00
_cell.angle_gamma   90.00
#
_symmetry.space_group_name_H-M   'P 1'
#
loop_
_entity.id
_entity.type
_entity.pdbx_description
1 polymer ?
#
loop_
_entity_poly.entity_id
_entity_poly.type
_entity_poly.pdbx_seq_one_letter_code
_entity_poly.pdbx_strand_id
1 'polypeptide(L)'
;MKEERFKIEGEVWFGGAKNFKRDISVQERKEREAKEKFIDKIKEVFKESFCEKLLNQQKNEEKFVCWSNLILILNKYVPIVYARVSNKKNQGEDSIWLNYAVGEESKKVFLDVLIETFNNSFYFKQSLESLKKRIEVKIQILENQHYEKIPVQPLKTQSCLIIGLGSQHVLETSITLHHIFGVPYIPGSALKGVCRAVVFWKLAEDKRIQNNQNELEEFQKKFYGELAKDDEEILKYQILFGAQNFKGLLLFLDAYPYPTENNSQIFDLDVMNVHYPSYYEGSGTPGDWENPRPIFFLVVKEGVEFQFNVLFDKFRAEEILKMTDEELKKNGLPEKIKELTSNLLNSNLKNEMEYILKQAISEFGVGSKTRLGYGLFQEIQ
;
A
#
# COMPACT_ATOMS: atom_id res chain seq x y z
N MET A 1 29.15 -48.33 -10.67
CA MET A 1 29.00 -46.96 -11.21
C MET A 1 28.73 -46.02 -10.06
N LYS A 2 29.50 -44.94 -9.87
CA LYS A 2 29.17 -43.92 -8.87
C LYS A 2 27.88 -43.24 -9.34
N GLU A 3 26.82 -43.31 -8.54
CA GLU A 3 25.55 -42.67 -8.84
C GLU A 3 25.74 -41.17 -9.10
N GLU A 4 25.07 -40.68 -10.15
CA GLU A 4 25.05 -39.28 -10.53
C GLU A 4 24.43 -38.45 -9.39
N ARG A 5 25.12 -37.37 -8.99
CA ARG A 5 24.65 -36.49 -7.92
C ARG A 5 24.94 -35.04 -8.28
N PHE A 6 23.91 -34.22 -8.25
CA PHE A 6 23.99 -32.78 -8.37
C PHE A 6 24.34 -32.19 -7.01
N LYS A 7 25.33 -31.30 -6.97
CA LYS A 7 25.74 -30.58 -5.77
C LYS A 7 25.44 -29.10 -5.97
N ILE A 8 24.75 -28.51 -5.01
CA ILE A 8 24.51 -27.08 -4.95
C ILE A 8 25.31 -26.52 -3.78
N GLU A 9 26.13 -25.52 -4.07
CA GLU A 9 26.85 -24.73 -3.07
C GLU A 9 26.39 -23.30 -3.18
N GLY A 10 26.01 -22.71 -2.05
CA GLY A 10 25.56 -21.34 -2.03
C GLY A 10 25.80 -20.64 -0.71
N GLU A 11 25.65 -19.33 -0.75
CA GLU A 11 25.92 -18.42 0.33
C GLU A 11 24.74 -17.46 0.47
N VAL A 12 24.28 -17.27 1.71
CA VAL A 12 23.25 -16.29 2.06
C VAL A 12 23.89 -15.16 2.85
N TRP A 13 23.63 -13.93 2.44
CA TRP A 13 24.16 -12.71 3.03
C TRP A 13 23.02 -11.78 3.46
N PHE A 14 23.13 -11.17 4.64
CA PHE A 14 22.21 -10.14 5.12
C PHE A 14 22.93 -8.80 5.31
N GLY A 15 22.27 -7.69 4.96
CA GLY A 15 22.82 -6.34 5.14
C GLY A 15 22.85 -5.91 6.62
N GLY A 16 24.03 -5.53 7.14
CA GLY A 16 24.21 -5.01 8.50
C GLY A 16 25.68 -4.88 8.92
N ALA A 17 25.98 -4.12 9.99
CA ALA A 17 27.34 -3.83 10.46
C ALA A 17 28.18 -5.07 10.85
N LYS A 18 27.52 -6.22 11.06
CA LYS A 18 28.14 -7.54 11.10
C LYS A 18 27.56 -8.32 9.92
N ASN A 19 28.29 -8.39 8.80
CA ASN A 19 27.91 -9.18 7.63
C ASN A 19 27.65 -10.63 8.09
N PHE A 20 26.38 -11.04 8.11
CA PHE A 20 26.01 -12.39 8.48
C PHE A 20 26.01 -13.24 7.22
N LYS A 21 27.04 -14.08 7.10
CA LYS A 21 27.20 -15.05 6.02
C LYS A 21 26.80 -16.45 6.51
N ARG A 22 26.00 -17.15 5.73
CA ARG A 22 25.63 -18.56 5.95
C ARG A 22 25.90 -19.36 4.68
N ASP A 23 26.75 -20.37 4.82
CA ASP A 23 27.07 -21.29 3.74
C ASP A 23 26.09 -22.46 3.74
N ILE A 24 25.55 -22.78 2.56
CA ILE A 24 24.58 -23.85 2.36
C ILE A 24 25.15 -24.82 1.31
N SER A 25 25.15 -26.11 1.64
CA SER A 25 25.49 -27.16 0.68
C SER A 25 24.41 -28.25 0.68
N VAL A 26 23.99 -28.64 -0.51
CA VAL A 26 22.98 -29.69 -0.76
C VAL A 26 23.50 -30.63 -1.85
N GLN A 27 23.18 -31.92 -1.72
CA GLN A 27 23.55 -32.91 -2.73
C GLN A 27 22.45 -33.96 -2.90
N GLU A 28 21.91 -34.08 -4.11
CA GLU A 28 20.85 -35.04 -4.44
C GLU A 28 21.11 -35.75 -5.77
N ARG A 29 20.33 -36.80 -6.05
CA ARG A 29 20.43 -37.57 -7.29
C ARG A 29 19.90 -36.81 -8.50
N LYS A 30 18.85 -36.01 -8.33
CA LYS A 30 18.28 -35.17 -9.40
C LYS A 30 18.51 -33.69 -9.10
N GLU A 31 18.76 -32.90 -10.13
CA GLU A 31 18.96 -31.45 -10.01
C GLU A 31 17.75 -30.75 -9.36
N ARG A 32 16.53 -31.12 -9.78
CA ARG A 32 15.30 -30.58 -9.21
C ARG A 32 15.19 -30.82 -7.70
N GLU A 33 15.47 -32.04 -7.26
CA GLU A 33 15.44 -32.41 -5.84
C GLU A 33 16.52 -31.64 -5.05
N ALA A 34 17.70 -31.42 -5.65
CA ALA A 34 18.76 -30.61 -5.04
C ALA A 34 18.33 -29.15 -4.90
N LYS A 35 17.69 -28.57 -5.94
CA LYS A 35 17.17 -27.20 -5.93
C LYS A 35 16.07 -27.03 -4.89
N GLU A 36 15.08 -27.91 -4.85
CA GLU A 36 14.00 -27.91 -3.85
C GLU A 36 14.57 -27.92 -2.41
N LYS A 37 15.48 -28.86 -2.10
CA LYS A 37 16.12 -28.93 -0.78
C LYS A 37 16.99 -27.71 -0.46
N PHE A 38 17.63 -27.10 -1.45
CA PHE A 38 18.40 -25.87 -1.24
C PHE A 38 17.49 -24.68 -0.90
N ILE A 39 16.35 -24.57 -1.57
CA ILE A 39 15.32 -23.56 -1.26
C ILE A 39 14.77 -23.76 0.17
N ASP A 40 14.51 -24.99 0.59
CA ASP A 40 14.06 -25.27 1.97
C ASP A 40 15.10 -24.82 3.00
N LYS A 41 16.39 -25.07 2.76
CA LYS A 41 17.47 -24.56 3.63
C LYS A 41 17.55 -23.03 3.66
N ILE A 42 17.30 -22.35 2.53
CA ILE A 42 17.24 -20.88 2.52
C ILE A 42 16.08 -20.39 3.39
N LYS A 43 14.90 -21.02 3.29
CA LYS A 43 13.74 -20.68 4.13
C LYS A 43 14.07 -20.80 5.60
N GLU A 44 14.74 -21.88 6.01
CA GLU A 44 15.20 -22.07 7.38
C GLU A 44 16.16 -20.96 7.82
N VAL A 45 17.18 -20.66 7.00
CA VAL A 45 18.13 -19.57 7.29
C VAL A 45 17.43 -18.22 7.45
N PHE A 46 16.46 -17.90 6.60
CA PHE A 46 15.68 -16.67 6.71
C PHE A 46 14.86 -16.64 8.01
N LYS A 47 14.16 -17.73 8.35
CA LYS A 47 13.39 -17.83 9.59
C LYS A 47 14.26 -17.68 10.83
N GLU A 48 15.40 -18.35 10.88
CA GLU A 48 16.36 -18.22 11.98
C GLU A 48 16.95 -16.81 12.09
N SER A 49 17.04 -16.07 10.97
CA SER A 49 17.58 -14.71 10.99
C SER A 49 16.55 -13.67 11.44
N PHE A 50 15.26 -13.89 11.19
CA PHE A 50 14.19 -12.96 11.54
C PHE A 50 13.48 -13.31 12.85
N CYS A 51 13.65 -14.53 13.36
CA CYS A 51 13.02 -15.02 14.57
C CYS A 51 14.03 -15.62 15.55
N GLU A 52 14.01 -15.12 16.78
CA GLU A 52 14.76 -15.71 17.89
C GLU A 52 13.95 -16.85 18.53
N LYS A 53 14.59 -18.00 18.74
CA LYS A 53 14.01 -19.09 19.54
C LYS A 53 14.07 -18.71 21.02
N LEU A 54 12.91 -18.51 21.65
CA LEU A 54 12.77 -18.46 23.10
C LEU A 54 12.28 -19.81 23.62
N LEU A 55 13.13 -20.49 24.38
CA LEU A 55 12.78 -21.69 25.13
C LEU A 55 11.96 -21.29 26.36
N ASN A 56 10.67 -21.61 26.36
CA ASN A 56 9.84 -21.44 27.54
C ASN A 56 10.04 -22.65 28.48
N GLN A 57 10.96 -22.53 29.43
CA GLN A 57 11.39 -23.61 30.34
C GLN A 57 10.24 -24.23 31.15
N GLN A 58 9.10 -23.55 31.30
CA GLN A 58 7.96 -24.04 32.08
C GLN A 58 6.93 -24.85 31.27
N LYS A 59 6.93 -24.76 29.94
CA LYS A 59 5.88 -25.39 29.10
C LYS A 59 6.37 -26.39 28.07
N ASN A 60 7.69 -26.58 27.90
CA ASN A 60 8.24 -27.39 26.82
C ASN A 60 7.68 -26.99 25.43
N GLU A 61 7.29 -25.72 25.28
CA GLU A 61 6.80 -25.14 24.05
C GLU A 61 7.89 -24.21 23.49
N GLU A 62 8.32 -24.47 22.25
CA GLU A 62 9.20 -23.57 21.52
C GLU A 62 8.41 -22.33 21.10
N LYS A 63 8.81 -21.14 21.56
CA LYS A 63 8.19 -19.88 21.15
C LYS A 63 9.20 -19.08 20.32
N PHE A 64 8.88 -18.85 19.06
CA PHE A 64 9.66 -17.96 18.20
C PHE A 64 9.21 -16.52 18.41
N VAL A 65 10.17 -15.63 18.67
CA VAL A 65 9.94 -14.18 18.76
C VAL A 65 10.59 -13.54 17.56
N CYS A 66 9.74 -13.14 16.62
CA CYS A 66 10.15 -12.53 15.39
C CYS A 66 10.27 -11.02 15.52
N TRP A 67 11.14 -10.44 14.69
CA TRP A 67 11.32 -9.00 14.61
C TRP A 67 9.98 -8.30 14.39
N SER A 68 9.75 -7.23 15.13
CA SER A 68 8.43 -6.58 15.21
C SER A 68 8.14 -5.61 14.07
N ASN A 69 9.14 -5.25 13.25
CA ASN A 69 9.00 -4.21 12.24
C ASN A 69 9.36 -4.72 10.83
N LEU A 70 8.32 -4.96 10.02
CA LEU A 70 8.43 -5.42 8.64
C LEU A 70 9.21 -4.45 7.74
N ILE A 71 9.05 -3.13 7.92
CA ILE A 71 9.72 -2.14 7.06
C ILE A 71 11.24 -2.16 7.26
N LEU A 72 11.69 -2.50 8.47
CA LEU A 72 13.12 -2.61 8.76
C LEU A 72 13.72 -3.78 7.98
N ILE A 73 13.04 -4.93 7.97
CA ILE A 73 13.53 -6.12 7.26
C ILE A 73 13.52 -5.88 5.75
N LEU A 74 12.41 -5.38 5.21
CA LEU A 74 12.27 -5.09 3.78
C LEU A 74 13.30 -4.07 3.27
N ASN A 75 13.64 -3.05 4.05
CA ASN A 75 14.52 -1.97 3.58
C ASN A 75 16.00 -2.13 3.97
N LYS A 76 16.31 -2.86 5.05
CA LYS A 76 17.68 -2.92 5.62
C LYS A 76 18.27 -4.32 5.64
N TYR A 77 17.45 -5.37 5.61
CA TYR A 77 17.89 -6.76 5.73
C TYR A 77 17.44 -7.62 4.56
N VAL A 78 17.42 -7.04 3.35
CA VAL A 78 17.17 -7.78 2.11
C VAL A 78 18.27 -8.84 1.95
N PRO A 79 17.93 -10.14 1.87
CA PRO A 79 18.92 -11.18 1.73
C PRO A 79 19.46 -11.25 0.30
N ILE A 80 20.77 -11.43 0.18
CA ILE A 80 21.45 -11.72 -1.08
C ILE A 80 21.81 -13.20 -1.08
N VAL A 81 21.39 -13.92 -2.12
CA VAL A 81 21.60 -15.37 -2.25
C VAL A 81 22.43 -15.66 -3.49
N TYR A 82 23.57 -16.31 -3.29
CA TYR A 82 24.42 -16.83 -4.36
C TYR A 82 24.36 -18.36 -4.34
N ALA A 83 24.16 -19.01 -5.49
CA ALA A 83 24.17 -20.47 -5.58
C ALA A 83 24.73 -20.95 -6.93
N ARG A 84 25.60 -21.96 -6.87
CA ARG A 84 26.19 -22.64 -8.03
C ARG A 84 25.79 -24.10 -8.03
N VAL A 85 25.47 -24.60 -9.22
CA VAL A 85 25.12 -26.01 -9.43
C VAL A 85 26.27 -26.67 -10.17
N SER A 86 26.78 -27.76 -9.61
CA SER A 86 27.84 -28.59 -10.20
C SER A 86 27.38 -30.04 -10.35
N ASN A 87 27.77 -30.67 -11.46
CA ASN A 87 27.58 -32.10 -11.71
C ASN A 87 28.96 -32.76 -11.92
N LYS A 88 29.18 -33.93 -11.28
CA LYS A 88 30.47 -34.63 -11.27
C LYS A 88 30.99 -35.11 -12.65
N LYS A 89 30.18 -35.08 -13.73
CA LYS A 89 30.59 -35.45 -15.09
C LYS A 89 31.24 -34.31 -15.89
N ASN A 90 30.80 -33.06 -15.70
CA ASN A 90 31.38 -31.90 -16.38
C ASN A 90 32.32 -31.19 -15.41
N GLN A 91 33.53 -31.75 -15.20
CA GLN A 91 34.62 -31.03 -14.56
C GLN A 91 35.00 -29.83 -15.45
N GLY A 92 34.29 -28.72 -15.32
CA GLY A 92 34.55 -27.49 -16.09
C GLY A 92 33.36 -26.55 -16.30
N GLU A 93 32.11 -27.00 -16.13
CA GLU A 93 30.92 -26.16 -16.34
C GLU A 93 30.12 -26.02 -15.03
N ASP A 94 30.66 -25.21 -14.11
CA ASP A 94 29.84 -24.69 -13.02
C ASP A 94 28.81 -23.74 -13.61
N SER A 95 27.53 -24.12 -13.57
CA SER A 95 26.45 -23.22 -13.94
C SER A 95 26.04 -22.40 -12.74
N ILE A 96 26.13 -21.08 -12.88
CA ILE A 96 25.56 -20.15 -11.92
C ILE A 96 24.03 -20.27 -11.99
N TRP A 97 23.40 -20.68 -10.90
CA TRP A 97 21.94 -20.81 -10.83
C TRP A 97 21.30 -19.56 -10.21
N LEU A 98 21.83 -19.07 -9.08
CA LEU A 98 21.39 -17.84 -8.44
C LEU A 98 22.58 -16.89 -8.30
N ASN A 99 22.52 -15.74 -8.95
CA ASN A 99 23.58 -14.73 -8.85
C ASN A 99 23.03 -13.33 -9.06
N TYR A 100 22.14 -12.91 -8.16
CA TYR A 100 21.71 -11.53 -8.07
C TYR A 100 21.38 -11.22 -6.62
N ALA A 101 21.45 -9.92 -6.28
CA ALA A 101 20.94 -9.41 -5.02
C ALA A 101 19.51 -9.91 -4.72
N VAL A 102 18.72 -10.22 -5.77
CA VAL A 102 17.39 -10.82 -5.71
C VAL A 102 17.14 -11.59 -7.04
N GLY A 103 17.33 -12.91 -7.07
CA GLY A 103 16.73 -13.71 -8.17
C GLY A 103 15.23 -13.86 -7.92
N GLU A 104 14.39 -14.01 -8.96
CA GLU A 104 12.92 -14.12 -8.77
C GLU A 104 12.53 -15.25 -7.80
N GLU A 105 13.24 -16.38 -7.85
CA GLU A 105 13.04 -17.51 -6.92
C GLU A 105 13.42 -17.14 -5.48
N SER A 106 14.54 -16.45 -5.25
CA SER A 106 14.96 -16.04 -3.90
C SER A 106 14.08 -14.91 -3.36
N LYS A 107 13.60 -14.01 -4.23
CA LYS A 107 12.60 -12.98 -3.91
C LYS A 107 11.34 -13.61 -3.37
N LYS A 108 10.78 -14.56 -4.10
CA LYS A 108 9.56 -15.29 -3.72
C LYS A 108 9.73 -15.93 -2.35
N VAL A 109 10.82 -16.67 -2.16
CA VAL A 109 11.14 -17.34 -0.89
C VAL A 109 11.25 -16.35 0.26
N PHE A 110 11.91 -15.21 0.04
CA PHE A 110 12.03 -14.15 1.04
C PHE A 110 10.67 -13.57 1.43
N LEU A 111 9.84 -13.22 0.45
CA LEU A 111 8.50 -12.67 0.68
C LEU A 111 7.57 -13.69 1.36
N ASP A 112 7.61 -14.96 0.95
CA ASP A 112 6.87 -16.07 1.59
C ASP A 112 7.25 -16.17 3.08
N VAL A 113 8.54 -16.15 3.41
CA VAL A 113 9.01 -16.19 4.80
C VAL A 113 8.54 -14.97 5.59
N LEU A 114 8.53 -13.76 5.00
CA LEU A 114 7.99 -12.57 5.67
C LEU A 114 6.50 -12.71 5.95
N ILE A 115 5.70 -13.18 4.99
CA ILE A 115 4.27 -13.41 5.17
C ILE A 115 4.04 -14.38 6.33
N GLU A 116 4.71 -15.55 6.32
CA GLU A 116 4.63 -16.55 7.38
C GLU A 116 5.06 -16.02 8.75
N THR A 117 6.04 -15.11 8.78
CA THR A 117 6.61 -14.56 10.01
C THR A 117 5.73 -13.48 10.63
N PHE A 118 5.13 -12.61 9.82
CA PHE A 118 4.40 -11.43 10.31
C PHE A 118 2.91 -11.69 10.46
N ASN A 119 2.29 -12.48 9.58
CA ASN A 119 0.90 -12.84 9.72
C ASN A 119 0.71 -13.64 11.03
N ASN A 120 -0.33 -13.28 11.79
CA ASN A 120 -0.64 -13.75 13.13
C ASN A 120 0.39 -13.40 14.22
N SER A 121 1.48 -12.70 13.91
CA SER A 121 2.50 -12.40 14.90
C SER A 121 1.95 -11.50 16.02
N PHE A 122 2.40 -11.75 17.25
CA PHE A 122 1.99 -10.98 18.42
C PHE A 122 2.29 -9.48 18.24
N TYR A 123 3.48 -9.14 17.74
CA TYR A 123 3.88 -7.75 17.53
C TYR A 123 3.07 -7.05 16.46
N PHE A 124 2.70 -7.74 15.38
CA PHE A 124 1.85 -7.15 14.34
C PHE A 124 0.48 -6.77 14.89
N LYS A 125 -0.16 -7.67 15.65
CA LYS A 125 -1.43 -7.39 16.35
C LYS A 125 -1.28 -6.21 17.32
N GLN A 126 -0.20 -6.19 18.11
CA GLN A 126 0.09 -5.09 19.04
C GLN A 126 0.33 -3.75 18.32
N SER A 127 0.96 -3.76 17.15
CA SER A 127 1.15 -2.56 16.31
C SER A 127 -0.18 -2.00 15.81
N LEU A 128 -1.10 -2.85 15.34
CA LEU A 128 -2.45 -2.44 14.93
C LEU A 128 -3.22 -1.80 16.09
N GLU A 129 -3.21 -2.45 17.27
CA GLU A 129 -3.85 -1.92 18.48
C GLU A 129 -3.25 -0.58 18.93
N SER A 130 -1.93 -0.46 18.91
CA SER A 130 -1.22 0.76 19.29
C SER A 130 -1.54 1.91 18.35
N LEU A 131 -1.65 1.62 17.05
CA LEU A 131 -1.99 2.59 16.03
C LEU A 131 -3.44 3.04 16.15
N LYS A 132 -4.40 2.12 16.37
CA LYS A 132 -5.80 2.44 16.64
C LYS A 132 -5.92 3.47 17.77
N LYS A 133 -5.30 3.19 18.92
CA LYS A 133 -5.30 4.11 20.08
C LYS A 133 -4.71 5.49 19.74
N ARG A 134 -3.63 5.53 18.95
CA ARG A 134 -3.03 6.80 18.52
C ARG A 134 -3.95 7.61 17.61
N ILE A 135 -4.68 6.94 16.72
CA ILE A 135 -5.65 7.61 15.84
C ILE A 135 -6.83 8.14 16.65
N GLU A 136 -7.35 7.36 17.60
CA GLU A 136 -8.42 7.77 18.51
C GLU A 136 -8.02 9.03 19.30
N VAL A 137 -6.84 9.05 19.90
CA VAL A 137 -6.31 10.23 20.60
C VAL A 137 -6.16 11.42 19.65
N LYS A 138 -5.66 11.20 18.43
CA LYS A 138 -5.53 12.27 17.43
C LYS A 138 -6.89 12.87 17.06
N ILE A 139 -7.91 12.03 16.88
CA ILE A 139 -9.28 12.46 16.59
C ILE A 139 -9.83 13.27 17.75
N GLN A 140 -9.68 12.81 19.00
CA GLN A 140 -10.13 13.56 20.19
C GLN A 140 -9.48 14.94 20.29
N ILE A 141 -8.18 15.05 19.98
CA ILE A 141 -7.47 16.34 19.95
C ILE A 141 -8.07 17.26 18.88
N LEU A 142 -8.39 16.73 17.70
CA LEU A 142 -9.00 17.50 16.61
C LEU A 142 -10.43 17.92 16.96
N GLU A 143 -11.22 17.05 17.60
CA GLU A 143 -12.57 17.36 18.08
C GLU A 143 -12.55 18.51 19.10
N ASN A 144 -11.58 18.51 20.02
CA ASN A 144 -11.36 19.63 20.95
C ASN A 144 -10.95 20.94 20.24
N GLN A 145 -10.45 20.85 19.01
CA GLN A 145 -10.17 21.99 18.13
C GLN A 145 -11.35 22.32 17.20
N HIS A 146 -12.55 21.83 17.51
CA HIS A 146 -13.76 22.02 16.72
C HIS A 146 -13.64 21.45 15.30
N TYR A 147 -12.98 20.31 15.13
CA TYR A 147 -13.20 19.46 13.97
C TYR A 147 -14.36 18.50 14.25
N GLU A 148 -15.21 18.26 13.26
CA GLU A 148 -16.32 17.32 13.36
C GLU A 148 -15.98 16.05 12.58
N LYS A 149 -15.91 14.91 13.26
CA LYS A 149 -15.68 13.62 12.59
C LYS A 149 -16.92 13.25 11.76
N ILE A 150 -16.70 13.03 10.47
CA ILE A 150 -17.73 12.47 9.59
C ILE A 150 -17.78 10.95 9.86
N PRO A 151 -18.92 10.40 10.33
CA PRO A 151 -19.01 8.99 10.61
C PRO A 151 -18.97 8.20 9.30
N VAL A 152 -17.96 7.35 9.17
CA VAL A 152 -17.82 6.40 8.06
C VAL A 152 -17.66 5.02 8.68
N GLN A 153 -18.49 4.06 8.23
CA GLN A 153 -18.34 2.68 8.66
C GLN A 153 -17.02 2.09 8.16
N PRO A 154 -16.40 1.15 8.91
CA PRO A 154 -15.27 0.41 8.37
C PRO A 154 -15.69 -0.36 7.11
N LEU A 155 -14.75 -0.49 6.16
CA LEU A 155 -14.97 -1.22 4.91
C LEU A 155 -13.88 -2.26 4.74
N LYS A 156 -14.20 -3.36 4.07
CA LYS A 156 -13.25 -4.45 3.82
C LYS A 156 -12.75 -4.42 2.38
N THR A 157 -11.49 -4.77 2.17
CA THR A 157 -10.95 -4.95 0.81
C THR A 157 -11.79 -6.00 0.08
N GLN A 158 -12.28 -5.65 -1.11
CA GLN A 158 -12.97 -6.58 -2.01
C GLN A 158 -11.98 -7.33 -2.89
N SER A 159 -10.85 -6.70 -3.21
CA SER A 159 -9.76 -7.26 -4.00
C SER A 159 -8.41 -6.96 -3.34
N CYS A 160 -7.34 -7.59 -3.85
CA CYS A 160 -5.99 -7.30 -3.39
C CYS A 160 -5.71 -5.79 -3.47
N LEU A 161 -5.09 -5.25 -2.42
CA LEU A 161 -4.73 -3.85 -2.31
C LEU A 161 -3.21 -3.70 -2.32
N ILE A 162 -2.71 -2.84 -3.20
CA ILE A 162 -1.30 -2.51 -3.26
C ILE A 162 -1.12 -1.00 -3.33
N ILE A 163 -0.44 -0.42 -2.34
CA ILE A 163 -0.12 1.01 -2.29
C ILE A 163 1.38 1.19 -2.45
N GLY A 164 1.80 2.06 -3.37
CA GLY A 164 3.21 2.41 -3.56
C GLY A 164 4.03 1.41 -4.37
N LEU A 165 3.39 0.66 -5.27
CA LEU A 165 4.08 -0.34 -6.10
C LEU A 165 5.28 0.23 -6.86
N GLY A 166 5.15 1.47 -7.35
CA GLY A 166 6.17 2.17 -8.15
C GLY A 166 7.27 2.86 -7.34
N SER A 167 7.32 2.72 -6.02
CA SER A 167 8.43 3.28 -5.23
C SER A 167 9.73 2.51 -5.50
N GLN A 168 10.83 3.24 -5.65
CA GLN A 168 12.16 2.65 -5.88
C GLN A 168 12.54 1.73 -4.71
N HIS A 169 12.83 0.47 -5.03
CA HIS A 169 13.21 -0.54 -4.05
C HIS A 169 14.13 -1.60 -4.67
N VAL A 170 15.00 -2.22 -3.87
CA VAL A 170 15.94 -3.27 -4.34
C VAL A 170 15.20 -4.51 -4.84
N LEU A 171 14.00 -4.75 -4.31
CA LEU A 171 13.10 -5.82 -4.75
C LEU A 171 12.31 -5.44 -6.01
N GLU A 172 12.59 -4.31 -6.68
CA GLU A 172 11.88 -3.77 -7.88
C GLU A 172 10.42 -3.34 -7.64
N THR A 173 9.77 -3.90 -6.62
CA THR A 173 8.41 -3.65 -6.20
C THR A 173 8.40 -3.24 -4.74
N SER A 174 7.53 -2.31 -4.37
CA SER A 174 7.40 -1.81 -3.00
C SER A 174 5.96 -1.84 -2.51
N ILE A 175 5.80 -1.77 -1.19
CA ILE A 175 4.52 -1.58 -0.51
C ILE A 175 4.67 -0.48 0.53
N THR A 176 3.67 0.40 0.61
CA THR A 176 3.64 1.51 1.55
C THR A 176 3.31 1.01 2.95
N LEU A 177 4.32 1.00 3.83
CA LEU A 177 4.18 0.62 5.23
C LEU A 177 4.47 1.81 6.15
N HIS A 178 3.76 1.89 7.27
CA HIS A 178 4.01 2.87 8.29
C HIS A 178 5.37 2.61 8.95
N HIS A 179 6.28 3.57 8.85
CA HIS A 179 7.70 3.41 9.22
C HIS A 179 7.94 2.84 10.63
N ILE A 180 7.13 3.24 11.62
CA ILE A 180 7.30 2.81 13.01
C ILE A 180 6.62 1.45 13.27
N PHE A 181 5.53 1.15 12.58
CA PHE A 181 4.61 0.06 12.94
C PHE A 181 4.67 -1.13 11.97
N GLY A 182 5.25 -0.95 10.78
CA GLY A 182 5.31 -1.98 9.75
C GLY A 182 3.95 -2.38 9.18
N VAL A 183 2.90 -1.59 9.41
CA VAL A 183 1.53 -1.85 8.93
C VAL A 183 1.30 -1.14 7.61
N PRO A 184 0.59 -1.74 6.64
CA PRO A 184 0.23 -1.06 5.41
C PRO A 184 -0.80 0.03 5.72
N TYR A 185 -0.80 1.09 4.94
CA TYR A 185 -1.76 2.18 5.09
C TYR A 185 -2.07 2.85 3.77
N ILE A 186 -3.25 3.43 3.68
CA ILE A 186 -3.66 4.26 2.57
C ILE A 186 -3.44 5.72 2.99
N PRO A 187 -2.59 6.48 2.29
CA PRO A 187 -2.37 7.89 2.60
C PRO A 187 -3.66 8.71 2.50
N GLY A 188 -3.88 9.63 3.43
CA GLY A 188 -5.02 10.55 3.41
C GLY A 188 -5.04 11.42 2.15
N SER A 189 -3.87 11.70 1.56
CA SER A 189 -3.75 12.38 0.28
C SER A 189 -4.29 11.55 -0.89
N ALA A 190 -4.07 10.23 -0.89
CA ALA A 190 -4.61 9.32 -1.89
C ALA A 190 -6.13 9.24 -1.78
N LEU A 191 -6.67 9.10 -0.56
CA LEU A 191 -8.12 9.10 -0.29
C LEU A 191 -8.78 10.40 -0.74
N LYS A 192 -8.18 11.53 -0.37
CA LYS A 192 -8.65 12.85 -0.79
C LYS A 192 -8.65 13.00 -2.31
N GLY A 193 -7.60 12.51 -2.96
CA GLY A 193 -7.46 12.53 -4.42
C GLY A 193 -8.57 11.75 -5.13
N VAL A 194 -8.82 10.50 -4.71
CA VAL A 194 -9.86 9.67 -5.33
C VAL A 194 -11.28 10.21 -5.04
N CYS A 195 -11.56 10.67 -3.82
CA CYS A 195 -12.84 11.32 -3.49
C CYS A 195 -13.07 12.57 -4.34
N ARG A 196 -12.03 13.39 -4.53
CA ARG A 196 -12.10 14.58 -5.39
C ARG A 196 -12.31 14.20 -6.87
N ALA A 197 -11.74 13.10 -7.32
CA ALA A 197 -11.93 12.58 -8.68
C ALA A 197 -13.37 12.09 -8.93
N VAL A 198 -13.98 11.40 -7.96
CA VAL A 198 -15.40 11.00 -8.02
C VAL A 198 -16.29 12.23 -8.23
N VAL A 199 -16.09 13.27 -7.43
CA VAL A 199 -16.85 14.52 -7.54
C VAL A 199 -16.64 15.17 -8.90
N PHE A 200 -15.39 15.22 -9.38
CA PHE A 200 -15.07 15.77 -10.69
C PHE A 200 -15.86 15.08 -11.81
N TRP A 201 -15.84 13.73 -11.83
CA TRP A 201 -16.54 12.97 -12.87
C TRP A 201 -18.04 13.05 -12.75
N LYS A 202 -18.58 13.06 -11.53
CA LYS A 202 -20.00 13.27 -11.29
C LYS A 202 -20.48 14.62 -11.87
N LEU A 203 -19.78 15.71 -11.56
CA LEU A 203 -20.13 17.02 -12.09
C LEU A 203 -19.93 17.12 -13.61
N ALA A 204 -18.91 16.46 -14.16
CA ALA A 204 -18.70 16.42 -15.60
C ALA A 204 -19.85 15.68 -16.32
N GLU A 205 -20.36 14.61 -15.72
CA GLU A 205 -21.53 13.87 -16.22
C GLU A 205 -22.83 14.69 -16.10
N ASP A 206 -23.08 15.30 -14.93
CA ASP A 206 -24.25 16.14 -14.67
C ASP A 206 -24.32 17.32 -15.67
N LYS A 207 -23.17 17.93 -15.99
CA LYS A 207 -23.03 19.01 -16.99
C LYS A 207 -22.96 18.52 -18.44
N ARG A 208 -22.92 17.19 -18.67
CA ARG A 208 -22.85 16.54 -19.98
C ARG A 208 -21.63 16.90 -20.83
N ILE A 209 -20.48 17.13 -20.18
CA ILE A 209 -19.23 17.58 -20.84
C ILE A 209 -18.20 16.46 -21.03
N GLN A 210 -18.48 15.24 -20.57
CA GLN A 210 -17.53 14.11 -20.58
C GLN A 210 -17.06 13.67 -21.98
N ASN A 211 -17.85 13.96 -23.03
CA ASN A 211 -17.54 13.60 -24.41
C ASN A 211 -16.95 14.76 -25.23
N ASN A 212 -16.80 15.96 -24.65
CA ASN A 212 -16.19 17.11 -25.30
C ASN A 212 -14.85 17.43 -24.65
N GLN A 213 -13.76 17.11 -25.34
CA GLN A 213 -12.41 17.24 -24.80
C GLN A 213 -12.07 18.69 -24.39
N ASN A 214 -12.47 19.68 -25.19
CA ASN A 214 -12.14 21.08 -24.91
C ASN A 214 -12.89 21.59 -23.67
N GLU A 215 -14.18 21.27 -23.55
CA GLU A 215 -14.99 21.63 -22.38
C GLU A 215 -14.50 20.91 -21.11
N LEU A 216 -14.10 19.65 -21.23
CA LEU A 216 -13.54 18.88 -20.12
C LEU A 216 -12.19 19.46 -19.63
N GLU A 217 -11.32 19.87 -20.55
CA GLU A 217 -10.04 20.50 -20.21
C GLU A 217 -10.24 21.86 -19.51
N GLU A 218 -11.19 22.67 -19.97
CA GLU A 218 -11.56 23.94 -19.32
C GLU A 218 -12.17 23.69 -17.93
N PHE A 219 -13.09 22.74 -17.82
CA PHE A 219 -13.70 22.35 -16.56
C PHE A 219 -12.65 21.83 -15.56
N GLN A 220 -11.69 21.02 -16.02
CA GLN A 220 -10.58 20.55 -15.19
C GLN A 220 -9.72 21.70 -14.67
N LYS A 221 -9.33 22.65 -15.52
CA LYS A 221 -8.56 23.84 -15.10
C LYS A 221 -9.33 24.63 -14.05
N LYS A 222 -10.64 24.80 -14.23
CA LYS A 222 -11.51 25.50 -13.28
C LYS A 222 -11.64 24.75 -11.96
N PHE A 223 -11.97 23.46 -11.99
CA PHE A 223 -12.22 22.64 -10.80
C PHE A 223 -10.98 22.46 -9.90
N TYR A 224 -9.79 22.33 -10.51
CA TYR A 224 -8.52 22.19 -9.79
C TYR A 224 -7.76 23.51 -9.59
N GLY A 225 -8.28 24.63 -10.11
CA GLY A 225 -7.68 25.95 -10.02
C GLY A 225 -8.01 26.70 -8.73
N GLU A 226 -8.17 28.02 -8.85
CA GLU A 226 -8.62 28.92 -7.77
C GLU A 226 -10.13 28.81 -7.54
N LEU A 227 -10.61 29.38 -6.42
CA LEU A 227 -12.03 29.45 -6.08
C LEU A 227 -12.87 30.03 -7.23
N ALA A 228 -13.80 29.24 -7.76
CA ALA A 228 -14.73 29.63 -8.79
C ALA A 228 -15.72 30.68 -8.24
N LYS A 229 -15.93 31.77 -8.99
CA LYS A 229 -16.85 32.85 -8.60
C LYS A 229 -18.22 32.73 -9.27
N ASP A 230 -18.27 31.98 -10.36
CA ASP A 230 -19.37 31.90 -11.32
C ASP A 230 -20.02 30.51 -11.38
N ASP A 231 -19.47 29.51 -10.68
CA ASP A 231 -20.03 28.16 -10.61
C ASP A 231 -20.07 27.69 -9.14
N GLU A 232 -21.28 27.67 -8.58
CA GLU A 232 -21.53 27.31 -7.18
C GLU A 232 -21.22 25.85 -6.87
N GLU A 233 -21.46 24.94 -7.81
CA GLU A 233 -21.21 23.52 -7.62
C GLU A 233 -19.71 23.26 -7.54
N ILE A 234 -18.94 23.85 -8.44
CA ILE A 234 -17.47 23.79 -8.38
C ILE A 234 -16.98 24.44 -7.09
N LEU A 235 -17.47 25.63 -6.75
CA LEU A 235 -17.06 26.37 -5.56
C LEU A 235 -17.31 25.56 -4.28
N LYS A 236 -18.47 24.90 -4.14
CA LYS A 236 -18.79 24.04 -2.99
C LYS A 236 -17.70 22.99 -2.74
N TYR A 237 -17.31 22.25 -3.78
CA TYR A 237 -16.31 21.20 -3.62
C TYR A 237 -14.87 21.73 -3.54
N GLN A 238 -14.60 22.91 -4.10
CA GLN A 238 -13.34 23.61 -3.85
C GLN A 238 -13.22 24.10 -2.39
N ILE A 239 -14.32 24.48 -1.74
CA ILE A 239 -14.33 24.78 -0.30
C ILE A 239 -14.05 23.52 0.51
N LEU A 240 -14.67 22.38 0.16
CA LEU A 240 -14.48 21.11 0.87
C LEU A 240 -13.07 20.53 0.66
N PHE A 241 -12.63 20.35 -0.58
CA PHE A 241 -11.36 19.70 -0.92
C PHE A 241 -10.17 20.67 -1.02
N GLY A 242 -10.42 21.97 -1.22
CA GLY A 242 -9.40 22.99 -1.41
C GLY A 242 -9.20 23.40 -2.87
N ALA A 243 -8.72 24.63 -3.03
CA ALA A 243 -8.33 25.27 -4.29
C ALA A 243 -6.88 25.78 -4.18
N GLN A 244 -6.28 26.26 -5.27
CA GLN A 244 -4.90 26.78 -5.23
C GLN A 244 -4.72 27.92 -4.23
N ASN A 245 -5.74 28.77 -4.09
CA ASN A 245 -5.77 29.91 -3.18
C ASN A 245 -6.59 29.66 -1.90
N PHE A 246 -7.02 28.42 -1.63
CA PHE A 246 -7.87 28.11 -0.49
C PHE A 246 -7.59 26.72 0.11
N LYS A 247 -7.27 26.68 1.40
CA LYS A 247 -7.16 25.41 2.14
C LYS A 247 -8.55 24.82 2.37
N GLY A 248 -8.80 23.62 1.86
CA GLY A 248 -10.08 22.93 2.03
C GLY A 248 -10.49 22.73 3.50
N LEU A 249 -11.78 22.53 3.72
CA LEU A 249 -12.39 22.27 5.03
C LEU A 249 -12.44 20.79 5.40
N LEU A 250 -12.14 19.87 4.48
CA LEU A 250 -12.02 18.44 4.79
C LEU A 250 -10.57 18.04 5.11
N LEU A 251 -10.41 17.37 6.24
CA LEU A 251 -9.19 16.71 6.68
C LEU A 251 -9.34 15.20 6.51
N PHE A 252 -8.53 14.62 5.62
CA PHE A 252 -8.44 13.18 5.43
C PHE A 252 -7.24 12.67 6.23
N LEU A 253 -7.50 11.82 7.22
CA LEU A 253 -6.43 11.08 7.89
C LEU A 253 -6.06 9.84 7.06
N ASP A 254 -4.85 9.33 7.29
CA ASP A 254 -4.45 8.04 6.75
C ASP A 254 -5.40 6.94 7.23
N ALA A 255 -5.74 6.01 6.33
CA ALA A 255 -6.54 4.84 6.67
C ALA A 255 -5.63 3.63 6.90
N TYR A 256 -5.94 2.87 7.94
CA TYR A 256 -5.15 1.72 8.38
C TYR A 256 -6.04 0.50 8.57
N PRO A 257 -5.48 -0.72 8.52
CA PRO A 257 -6.20 -1.92 8.90
C PRO A 257 -6.74 -1.80 10.33
N TYR A 258 -8.01 -2.14 10.51
CA TYR A 258 -8.65 -2.15 11.83
C TYR A 258 -8.23 -3.42 12.60
N PRO A 259 -7.92 -3.36 13.90
CA PRO A 259 -7.52 -4.56 14.64
C PRO A 259 -8.75 -5.45 14.92
N THR A 260 -9.07 -6.33 13.98
CA THR A 260 -10.01 -7.45 14.16
C THR A 260 -9.27 -8.77 14.20
N GLU A 261 -9.93 -9.83 14.67
CA GLU A 261 -9.33 -11.18 14.65
C GLU A 261 -8.94 -11.61 13.23
N ASN A 262 -9.77 -11.24 12.24
CA ASN A 262 -9.57 -11.53 10.82
C ASN A 262 -8.38 -10.73 10.21
N ASN A 263 -8.10 -9.54 10.73
CA ASN A 263 -7.00 -8.67 10.30
C ASN A 263 -5.64 -9.03 10.91
N SER A 264 -5.49 -10.25 11.40
CA SER A 264 -4.21 -10.78 11.85
C SER A 264 -3.37 -11.36 10.71
N GLN A 265 -3.99 -11.70 9.59
CA GLN A 265 -3.33 -12.22 8.38
C GLN A 265 -3.66 -11.31 7.21
N ILE A 266 -2.87 -10.26 6.98
CA ILE A 266 -3.25 -9.25 5.98
C ILE A 266 -2.37 -9.26 4.74
N PHE A 267 -1.15 -9.82 4.83
CA PHE A 267 -0.23 -9.86 3.71
C PHE A 267 -0.42 -11.15 2.91
N ASP A 268 -0.33 -11.02 1.59
CA ASP A 268 -0.27 -12.12 0.64
C ASP A 268 0.74 -11.82 -0.47
N LEU A 269 1.05 -12.82 -1.27
CA LEU A 269 1.95 -12.72 -2.42
C LEU A 269 1.16 -12.73 -3.71
N ASP A 270 1.49 -11.81 -4.62
CA ASP A 270 0.91 -11.77 -5.95
C ASP A 270 2.03 -11.73 -7.01
N VAL A 271 1.69 -11.96 -8.27
CA VAL A 271 2.64 -12.10 -9.39
C VAL A 271 2.23 -11.25 -10.60
N MET A 272 3.21 -10.57 -11.19
CA MET A 272 3.10 -9.92 -12.49
C MET A 272 3.97 -10.65 -13.50
N ASN A 273 3.43 -11.03 -14.65
CA ASN A 273 4.21 -11.61 -15.74
C ASN A 273 4.44 -10.57 -16.84
N VAL A 274 5.69 -10.24 -17.12
CA VAL A 274 6.04 -9.42 -18.30
C VAL A 274 6.24 -10.37 -19.48
N HIS A 275 5.37 -10.27 -20.49
CA HIS A 275 5.40 -11.13 -21.67
C HIS A 275 6.36 -10.64 -22.77
N TYR A 276 6.76 -9.35 -22.75
CA TYR A 276 7.64 -8.75 -23.77
C TYR A 276 8.81 -7.97 -23.13
N PRO A 277 9.66 -8.59 -22.29
CA PRO A 277 10.71 -7.88 -21.58
C PRO A 277 11.66 -7.13 -22.52
N SER A 278 12.03 -7.73 -23.66
CA SER A 278 12.94 -7.10 -24.63
C SER A 278 12.36 -5.83 -25.26
N TYR A 279 11.05 -5.81 -25.49
CA TYR A 279 10.35 -4.62 -25.99
C TYR A 279 10.37 -3.48 -24.96
N TYR A 280 10.06 -3.78 -23.69
CA TYR A 280 10.06 -2.77 -22.61
C TYR A 280 11.46 -2.26 -22.27
N GLU A 281 12.51 -3.07 -22.50
CA GLU A 281 13.91 -2.67 -22.36
C GLU A 281 14.44 -1.90 -23.59
N GLY A 282 13.63 -1.74 -24.65
CA GLY A 282 13.99 -1.04 -25.88
C GLY A 282 14.98 -1.80 -26.77
N SER A 283 15.16 -3.10 -26.53
CA SER A 283 16.14 -3.97 -27.20
C SER A 283 15.53 -4.88 -28.27
N GLY A 284 14.20 -4.90 -28.42
CA GLY A 284 13.50 -5.75 -29.38
C GLY A 284 12.10 -5.28 -29.76
N THR A 285 11.45 -6.04 -30.65
CA THR A 285 10.03 -5.88 -31.00
C THR A 285 9.20 -6.84 -30.17
N PRO A 286 7.95 -6.50 -29.83
CA PRO A 286 7.11 -7.38 -29.01
C PRO A 286 6.75 -8.63 -29.82
N GLY A 287 7.07 -9.80 -29.28
CA GLY A 287 6.82 -11.08 -29.91
C GLY A 287 6.40 -12.17 -28.94
N ASP A 288 5.49 -13.05 -29.37
CA ASP A 288 4.91 -14.12 -28.54
C ASP A 288 5.87 -15.30 -28.21
N TRP A 289 7.16 -15.16 -28.52
CA TRP A 289 8.18 -16.19 -28.32
C TRP A 289 9.06 -15.94 -27.09
N GLU A 290 8.84 -14.84 -26.37
CA GLU A 290 9.59 -14.52 -25.15
C GLU A 290 9.06 -15.31 -23.95
N ASN A 291 9.97 -15.81 -23.10
CA ASN A 291 9.58 -16.46 -21.86
C ASN A 291 9.10 -15.40 -20.85
N PRO A 292 7.92 -15.56 -20.23
CA PRO A 292 7.43 -14.60 -19.26
C PRO A 292 8.34 -14.57 -18.03
N ARG A 293 8.60 -13.36 -17.50
CA ARG A 293 9.37 -13.15 -16.27
C ARG A 293 8.42 -12.83 -15.09
N PRO A 294 8.21 -13.78 -14.15
CA PRO A 294 7.33 -13.59 -13.00
C PRO A 294 7.95 -12.69 -11.92
N ILE A 295 7.35 -11.52 -11.74
CA ILE A 295 7.72 -10.55 -10.71
C ILE A 295 6.76 -10.69 -9.53
N PHE A 296 7.23 -11.31 -8.45
CA PHE A 296 6.47 -11.45 -7.21
C PHE A 296 6.47 -10.17 -6.38
N PHE A 297 5.35 -9.81 -5.74
CA PHE A 297 5.23 -8.62 -4.89
C PHE A 297 4.22 -8.82 -3.75
N LEU A 298 4.43 -8.11 -2.65
CA LEU A 298 3.52 -8.15 -1.50
C LEU A 298 2.26 -7.34 -1.78
N VAL A 299 1.12 -7.87 -1.36
CA VAL A 299 -0.17 -7.19 -1.38
C VAL A 299 -0.86 -7.30 -0.01
N VAL A 300 -1.83 -6.42 0.22
CA VAL A 300 -2.84 -6.64 1.25
C VAL A 300 -3.95 -7.49 0.64
N LYS A 301 -4.30 -8.61 1.28
CA LYS A 301 -5.29 -9.56 0.76
C LYS A 301 -6.71 -8.99 0.77
N GLU A 302 -7.62 -9.70 0.12
CA GLU A 302 -9.06 -9.47 0.23
C GLU A 302 -9.60 -9.75 1.64
N GLY A 303 -10.69 -9.09 2.00
CA GLY A 303 -11.38 -9.25 3.28
C GLY A 303 -10.73 -8.53 4.47
N VAL A 304 -9.73 -7.67 4.24
CA VAL A 304 -9.06 -6.89 5.29
C VAL A 304 -9.86 -5.62 5.58
N GLU A 305 -10.27 -5.44 6.83
CA GLU A 305 -11.06 -4.28 7.25
C GLU A 305 -10.19 -3.03 7.44
N PHE A 306 -10.60 -1.89 6.91
CA PHE A 306 -9.94 -0.60 7.08
C PHE A 306 -10.89 0.41 7.72
N GLN A 307 -10.34 1.25 8.60
CA GLN A 307 -11.06 2.41 9.12
C GLN A 307 -10.63 3.67 8.38
N PHE A 308 -11.61 4.36 7.80
CA PHE A 308 -11.45 5.66 7.16
C PHE A 308 -11.88 6.76 8.14
N ASN A 309 -11.09 7.82 8.23
CA ASN A 309 -11.39 8.95 9.11
C ASN A 309 -11.30 10.25 8.31
N VAL A 310 -12.45 10.87 8.09
CA VAL A 310 -12.57 12.19 7.48
C VAL A 310 -13.16 13.13 8.52
N LEU A 311 -12.58 14.32 8.66
CA LEU A 311 -13.06 15.34 9.58
C LEU A 311 -13.37 16.62 8.82
N PHE A 312 -14.39 17.33 9.27
CA PHE A 312 -14.76 18.65 8.78
C PHE A 312 -14.25 19.73 9.75
N ASP A 313 -13.52 20.71 9.22
CA ASP A 313 -12.96 21.85 9.94
C ASP A 313 -14.07 22.87 10.26
N LYS A 314 -14.92 22.51 11.22
CA LYS A 314 -16.08 23.30 11.63
C LYS A 314 -15.68 24.65 12.21
N PHE A 315 -14.57 24.72 12.93
CA PHE A 315 -13.98 25.97 13.38
C PHE A 315 -13.81 26.98 12.22
N ARG A 316 -13.07 26.59 11.17
CA ARG A 316 -12.82 27.50 10.04
C ARG A 316 -14.09 27.81 9.25
N ALA A 317 -15.03 26.86 9.17
CA ALA A 317 -16.34 27.11 8.58
C ALA A 317 -17.09 28.23 9.32
N GLU A 318 -17.14 28.18 10.66
CA GLU A 318 -17.78 29.21 11.49
C GLU A 318 -17.07 30.56 11.41
N GLU A 319 -15.74 30.59 11.32
CA GLU A 319 -14.98 31.83 11.13
C GLU A 319 -15.28 32.50 9.78
N ILE A 320 -15.43 31.72 8.69
CA ILE A 320 -15.84 32.25 7.38
C ILE A 320 -17.21 32.94 7.47
N LEU A 321 -18.14 32.39 8.26
CA LEU A 321 -19.47 32.99 8.44
C LEU A 321 -19.44 34.32 9.21
N LYS A 322 -18.43 34.54 10.06
CA LYS A 322 -18.26 35.78 10.83
C LYS A 322 -17.61 36.91 10.02
N MET A 323 -16.92 36.61 8.92
CA MET A 323 -16.23 37.60 8.10
C MET A 323 -17.19 38.64 7.52
N THR A 324 -16.80 39.91 7.54
CA THR A 324 -17.48 41.01 6.84
C THR A 324 -17.24 40.94 5.33
N ASP A 325 -18.08 41.59 4.53
CA ASP A 325 -17.91 41.64 3.07
C ASP A 325 -16.57 42.29 2.66
N GLU A 326 -16.10 43.26 3.45
CA GLU A 326 -14.79 43.88 3.25
C GLU A 326 -13.65 42.88 3.49
N GLU A 327 -13.75 42.04 4.52
CA GLU A 327 -12.78 40.99 4.80
C GLU A 327 -12.78 39.90 3.73
N LEU A 328 -13.96 39.50 3.24
CA LEU A 328 -14.05 38.55 2.12
C LEU A 328 -13.32 39.07 0.88
N LYS A 329 -13.59 40.32 0.50
CA LYS A 329 -12.93 40.97 -0.64
C LYS A 329 -11.43 41.08 -0.44
N LYS A 330 -10.97 41.49 0.76
CA LYS A 330 -9.55 41.58 1.11
C LYS A 330 -8.83 40.24 1.01
N ASN A 331 -9.50 39.14 1.37
CA ASN A 331 -8.96 37.78 1.29
C ASN A 331 -9.19 37.10 -0.08
N GLY A 332 -9.79 37.81 -1.05
CA GLY A 332 -10.07 37.27 -2.39
C GLY A 332 -11.14 36.17 -2.42
N LEU A 333 -11.98 36.08 -1.39
CA LEU A 333 -13.01 35.05 -1.26
C LEU A 333 -14.28 35.44 -2.05
N PRO A 334 -14.94 34.50 -2.75
CA PRO A 334 -16.21 34.76 -3.43
C PRO A 334 -17.33 35.12 -2.45
N GLU A 335 -18.26 36.01 -2.83
CA GLU A 335 -19.38 36.44 -1.97
C GLU A 335 -20.26 35.26 -1.52
N LYS A 336 -20.51 34.29 -2.42
CA LYS A 336 -21.30 33.08 -2.15
C LYS A 336 -20.66 32.11 -1.17
N ILE A 337 -19.40 32.32 -0.77
CA ILE A 337 -18.71 31.41 0.15
C ILE A 337 -19.43 31.28 1.49
N LYS A 338 -20.04 32.38 2.00
CA LYS A 338 -20.76 32.35 3.28
C LYS A 338 -22.02 31.49 3.19
N GLU A 339 -22.80 31.69 2.14
CA GLU A 339 -24.02 30.91 1.89
C GLU A 339 -23.69 29.42 1.76
N LEU A 340 -22.73 29.07 0.91
CA LEU A 340 -22.32 27.67 0.72
C LEU A 340 -21.76 27.06 2.00
N THR A 341 -20.95 27.79 2.77
CA THR A 341 -20.41 27.30 4.05
C THR A 341 -21.50 27.11 5.09
N SER A 342 -22.49 28.01 5.14
CA SER A 342 -23.68 27.87 6.00
C SER A 342 -24.49 26.63 5.62
N ASN A 343 -24.68 26.39 4.32
CA ASN A 343 -25.34 25.19 3.83
C ASN A 343 -24.55 23.93 4.22
N LEU A 344 -23.22 23.93 4.13
CA LEU A 344 -22.38 22.79 4.54
C LEU A 344 -22.53 22.47 6.04
N LEU A 345 -22.64 23.48 6.91
CA LEU A 345 -22.85 23.30 8.36
C LEU A 345 -24.24 22.76 8.71
N ASN A 346 -25.26 23.13 7.93
CA ASN A 346 -26.66 22.74 8.18
C ASN A 346 -27.10 21.50 7.38
N SER A 347 -26.34 21.12 6.35
CA SER A 347 -26.64 19.99 5.48
C SER A 347 -26.20 18.67 6.09
N ASN A 348 -26.72 17.57 5.53
CA ASN A 348 -26.23 16.23 5.83
C ASN A 348 -24.93 15.94 5.06
N LEU A 349 -23.87 16.70 5.37
CA LEU A 349 -22.53 16.51 4.81
C LEU A 349 -22.03 15.08 5.01
N LYS A 350 -22.47 14.43 6.10
CA LYS A 350 -22.22 13.02 6.36
C LYS A 350 -22.69 12.14 5.20
N ASN A 351 -23.95 12.20 4.80
CA ASN A 351 -24.48 11.35 3.74
C ASN A 351 -23.76 11.58 2.40
N GLU A 352 -23.46 12.85 2.10
CA GLU A 352 -22.74 13.20 0.87
C GLU A 352 -21.31 12.63 0.89
N MET A 353 -20.60 12.77 2.00
CA MET A 353 -19.24 12.25 2.14
C MET A 353 -19.19 10.73 2.23
N GLU A 354 -20.18 10.10 2.85
CA GLU A 354 -20.35 8.65 2.86
C GLU A 354 -20.56 8.11 1.45
N TYR A 355 -21.42 8.75 0.65
CA TYR A 355 -21.61 8.44 -0.76
C TYR A 355 -20.31 8.60 -1.57
N ILE A 356 -19.65 9.77 -1.48
CA ILE A 356 -18.43 10.06 -2.23
C ILE A 356 -17.34 9.05 -1.88
N LEU A 357 -17.13 8.78 -0.59
CA LEU A 357 -16.10 7.87 -0.15
C LEU A 357 -16.42 6.44 -0.59
N LYS A 358 -17.67 5.98 -0.47
CA LYS A 358 -18.09 4.66 -0.94
C LYS A 358 -17.79 4.49 -2.42
N GLN A 359 -18.24 5.41 -3.27
CA GLN A 359 -17.98 5.41 -4.71
C GLN A 359 -16.48 5.42 -5.03
N ALA A 360 -15.71 6.24 -4.30
CA ALA A 360 -14.28 6.36 -4.51
C ALA A 360 -13.52 5.04 -4.29
N ILE A 361 -13.93 4.24 -3.31
CA ILE A 361 -13.23 3.00 -2.97
C ILE A 361 -13.91 1.74 -3.50
N SER A 362 -15.20 1.77 -3.85
CA SER A 362 -15.90 0.62 -4.45
C SER A 362 -15.85 0.58 -5.98
N GLU A 363 -15.72 1.73 -6.66
CA GLU A 363 -15.75 1.80 -8.13
C GLU A 363 -14.43 2.26 -8.72
N PHE A 364 -13.81 3.29 -8.14
CA PHE A 364 -12.55 3.83 -8.66
C PHE A 364 -11.34 3.05 -8.12
N GLY A 365 -11.42 2.63 -6.86
CA GLY A 365 -10.33 1.95 -6.15
C GLY A 365 -9.21 2.89 -5.72
N VAL A 366 -8.34 2.39 -4.84
CA VAL A 366 -7.20 3.14 -4.30
C VAL A 366 -5.91 2.35 -4.38
N GLY A 367 -4.79 3.04 -4.57
CA GLY A 367 -3.47 2.44 -4.71
C GLY A 367 -3.08 2.25 -6.17
N SER A 368 -2.29 1.21 -6.45
CA SER A 368 -1.78 0.86 -7.77
C SER A 368 -2.66 -0.21 -8.42
N LYS A 369 -2.61 -0.30 -9.76
CA LYS A 369 -3.31 -1.33 -10.56
C LYS A 369 -4.85 -1.31 -10.45
N THR A 370 -5.46 -0.17 -10.13
CA THR A 370 -6.93 -0.06 -10.02
C THR A 370 -7.67 -0.43 -11.31
N ARG A 371 -7.10 -0.13 -12.49
CA ARG A 371 -7.63 -0.57 -13.80
C ARG A 371 -7.69 -2.09 -13.98
N LEU A 372 -6.91 -2.85 -13.20
CA LEU A 372 -6.93 -4.30 -13.17
C LEU A 372 -7.81 -4.85 -12.03
N GLY A 373 -8.55 -3.97 -11.33
CA GLY A 373 -9.45 -4.33 -10.25
C GLY A 373 -8.83 -4.34 -8.86
N TYR A 374 -7.58 -3.90 -8.68
CA TYR A 374 -6.95 -3.82 -7.34
C TYR A 374 -7.50 -2.65 -6.52
N GLY A 375 -7.45 -2.81 -5.19
CA GLY A 375 -7.72 -1.74 -4.24
C GLY A 375 -9.18 -1.32 -4.16
N LEU A 376 -10.09 -2.23 -4.49
CA LEU A 376 -11.53 -2.04 -4.33
C LEU A 376 -11.96 -2.45 -2.91
N PHE A 377 -13.00 -1.80 -2.41
CA PHE A 377 -13.56 -2.01 -1.08
C PHE A 377 -15.07 -2.24 -1.14
N GLN A 378 -15.58 -2.97 -0.15
CA GLN A 378 -17.00 -3.27 0.02
C GLN A 378 -17.42 -3.13 1.48
N GLU A 379 -18.73 -3.02 1.70
CA GLU A 379 -19.31 -2.96 3.04
C GLU A 379 -19.11 -4.27 3.81
N ILE A 380 -19.01 -4.15 5.13
CA ILE A 380 -19.00 -5.30 6.04
C ILE A 380 -20.46 -5.75 6.17
N GLN A 381 -20.72 -6.99 5.75
CA GLN A 381 -22.04 -7.63 5.82
C GLN A 381 -22.33 -8.15 7.21
#